data_AF-A0A6A3IK18-F1
#
_entry.id   AF-A0A6A3IK18-F1
#
_cell.length_a   1.000
_cell.length_b   1.000
_cell.length_c   1.000
_cell.angle_alpha   90.00
_cell.angle_beta   90.00
_cell.angle_gamma   90.00
#
_symmetry.space_group_name_H-M   'P 1'
#
loop_
_entity.id
_entity.type
_entity.pdbx_description
1 polymer ?
#
loop_
_entity_poly.entity_id
_entity_poly.type
_entity_poly.pdbx_seq_one_letter_code
_entity_poly.pdbx_strand_id
1 'polypeptide(L)'
;MRRHWILLGIAIWMRQMSSVAGSSLRVALLTDVEGNWDYVRNVVRQSSCLQLATSGQDETLELKDDCLLVFGGDAGDKGAHTLKCYEKLVKLKKRHPERVVLLVGNRDVNKMRLTSELHDSEMDLQSVAKEILEGPTWVPKDKRFTLKNFLADQLQKEDGEAKDVKLEAANSKANRLKWMLEHTMGAQGDFERRRAELSLRQAVGDRNEVTDDAVVKSYMDSVEQGGVLRDYLLHGSLAFVIHQTLFVHGGIINGDEPASLSALGRVPGQPSKRFDSISEWVDKLNAWYRSQVQEWIEHPTWSEDHTTRGGNDLLKYVLPDYTGSVVMGRHLLTSGMPTPVPEEIASLLSESGIRRVIIGHTPHGNCPTVVKQPQQQQGTCDADRSSDTVRFEDVIMCDTSYSDARAPDNRGSAASEVVIEPSGRILVNGELEDGRRISYVAQEDPWVGRWLNDGNMVKARVVNEDSSGEEVSYLVFRVENGYSYTYHYRTIAELREIGTKD
;
A
#
# COMPACT_ATOMS: atom_id res chain seq x y z
N MET A 1 42.35 0.70 3.31
CA MET A 1 41.75 1.23 4.55
C MET A 1 41.32 2.70 4.46
N ARG A 2 42.16 3.68 4.08
CA ARG A 2 41.77 5.12 4.07
C ARG A 2 40.59 5.53 3.15
N ARG A 3 40.35 4.85 2.02
CA ARG A 3 39.20 5.15 1.12
C ARG A 3 37.83 4.73 1.69
N HIS A 4 37.79 3.72 2.57
CA HIS A 4 36.55 3.24 3.17
C HIS A 4 36.04 4.19 4.26
N TRP A 5 36.95 4.81 5.02
CA TRP A 5 36.61 5.82 6.04
C TRP A 5 36.11 7.14 5.45
N ILE A 6 36.59 7.53 4.25
CA ILE A 6 36.13 8.74 3.55
C ILE A 6 34.71 8.55 3.00
N LEU A 7 34.38 7.36 2.46
CA LEU A 7 33.02 7.04 1.98
C LEU A 7 32.01 6.93 3.12
N LEU A 8 32.41 6.35 4.26
CA LEU A 8 31.57 6.27 5.45
C LEU A 8 31.32 7.67 6.07
N GLY A 9 32.35 8.52 6.10
CA GLY A 9 32.24 9.90 6.58
C GLY A 9 31.35 10.79 5.70
N ILE A 10 31.40 10.63 4.37
CA ILE A 10 30.53 11.37 3.44
C ILE A 10 29.08 10.89 3.54
N ALA A 11 28.83 9.57 3.68
CA ALA A 11 27.48 9.03 3.84
C ALA A 11 26.80 9.47 5.16
N ILE A 12 27.57 9.56 6.25
CA ILE A 12 27.09 10.06 7.55
C ILE A 12 26.80 11.56 7.47
N TRP A 13 27.67 12.35 6.82
CA TRP A 13 27.48 13.80 6.66
C TRP A 13 26.30 14.15 5.74
N MET A 14 26.11 13.39 4.64
CA MET A 14 24.93 13.51 3.77
C MET A 14 23.64 13.14 4.51
N ARG A 15 23.63 12.07 5.34
CA ARG A 15 22.48 11.73 6.21
C ARG A 15 22.14 12.85 7.19
N GLN A 16 23.14 13.50 7.78
CA GLN A 16 22.95 14.59 8.74
C GLN A 16 22.43 15.88 8.08
N MET A 17 22.83 16.17 6.83
CA MET A 17 22.26 17.30 6.07
C MET A 17 20.84 16.99 5.53
N SER A 18 20.58 15.76 5.07
CA SER A 18 19.23 15.32 4.67
C SER A 18 18.25 15.31 5.85
N SER A 19 18.68 14.96 7.07
CA SER A 19 17.83 15.01 8.26
C SER A 19 17.48 16.43 8.70
N VAL A 20 18.40 17.39 8.54
CA VAL A 20 18.13 18.81 8.83
C VAL A 20 17.21 19.42 7.77
N ALA A 21 17.40 19.11 6.49
CA ALA A 21 16.55 19.61 5.40
C ALA A 21 15.14 18.98 5.39
N GLY A 22 15.00 17.71 5.80
CA GLY A 22 13.70 17.03 5.90
C GLY A 22 12.84 17.48 7.08
N SER A 23 13.48 18.03 8.13
CA SER A 23 12.79 18.40 9.39
C SER A 23 11.77 19.52 9.25
N SER A 24 11.86 20.36 8.20
CA SER A 24 10.92 21.46 7.94
C SER A 24 9.90 21.17 6.83
N LEU A 25 9.98 20.01 6.17
CA LEU A 25 9.10 19.68 5.05
C LEU A 25 7.74 19.17 5.53
N ARG A 26 6.67 19.58 4.85
CA ARG A 26 5.35 18.97 4.99
C ARG A 26 5.33 17.66 4.21
N VAL A 27 4.81 16.60 4.80
CA VAL A 27 4.75 15.28 4.15
C VAL A 27 3.35 15.05 3.62
N ALA A 28 3.21 14.82 2.31
CA ALA A 28 1.96 14.35 1.71
C ALA A 28 1.99 12.82 1.60
N LEU A 29 0.86 12.21 1.91
CA LEU A 29 0.64 10.79 1.67
C LEU A 29 -0.21 10.59 0.41
N LEU A 30 0.22 9.66 -0.44
CA LEU A 30 -0.59 9.07 -1.51
C LEU A 30 -0.39 7.55 -1.45
N THR A 31 -1.44 6.75 -1.44
CA THR A 31 -1.29 5.28 -1.32
C THR A 31 -2.35 4.57 -2.14
N ASP A 32 -2.09 3.31 -2.47
CA ASP A 32 -3.05 2.38 -3.07
C ASP A 32 -3.76 3.03 -4.25
N VAL A 33 -2.98 3.59 -5.19
CA VAL A 33 -3.52 4.20 -6.41
C VAL A 33 -4.06 3.13 -7.34
N GLU A 34 -3.46 1.94 -7.30
CA GLU A 34 -3.86 0.74 -8.02
C GLU A 34 -4.11 0.98 -9.53
N GLY A 35 -3.34 1.84 -10.19
CA GLY A 35 -3.51 2.17 -11.61
C GLY A 35 -4.65 3.15 -11.91
N ASN A 36 -5.30 3.73 -10.90
CA ASN A 36 -6.39 4.69 -11.06
C ASN A 36 -5.86 6.13 -11.07
N TRP A 37 -5.56 6.65 -12.27
CA TRP A 37 -5.08 8.02 -12.41
C TRP A 37 -6.16 9.09 -12.17
N ASP A 38 -7.44 8.75 -12.31
CA ASP A 38 -8.54 9.65 -11.95
C ASP A 38 -8.59 9.89 -10.44
N TYR A 39 -8.35 8.85 -9.64
CA TYR A 39 -8.17 8.99 -8.20
C TYR A 39 -6.99 9.92 -7.86
N VAL A 40 -5.86 9.80 -8.57
CA VAL A 40 -4.72 10.74 -8.42
C VAL A 40 -5.16 12.18 -8.72
N ARG A 41 -5.94 12.41 -9.79
CA ARG A 41 -6.48 13.74 -10.12
C ARG A 41 -7.37 14.28 -9.00
N ASN A 42 -8.24 13.44 -8.42
CA ASN A 42 -9.14 13.84 -7.33
C ASN A 42 -8.35 14.22 -6.07
N VAL A 43 -7.34 13.43 -5.69
CA VAL A 43 -6.45 13.76 -4.55
C VAL A 43 -5.68 15.06 -4.83
N VAL A 44 -5.10 15.23 -6.03
CA VAL A 44 -4.29 16.41 -6.36
C VAL A 44 -5.14 17.69 -6.45
N ARG A 45 -6.41 17.61 -6.89
CA ARG A 45 -7.30 18.76 -7.01
C ARG A 45 -7.45 19.55 -5.69
N GLN A 46 -7.40 18.85 -4.56
CA GLN A 46 -7.50 19.42 -3.23
C GLN A 46 -6.15 19.46 -2.48
N SER A 47 -5.06 19.07 -3.15
CA SER A 47 -3.78 18.91 -2.48
C SER A 47 -3.08 20.24 -2.22
N SER A 48 -2.64 20.40 -0.98
CA SER A 48 -1.76 21.48 -0.55
C SER A 48 -0.28 21.22 -0.84
N CYS A 49 0.10 20.00 -1.27
CA CYS A 49 1.49 19.56 -1.46
C CYS A 49 1.82 19.09 -2.89
N LEU A 50 0.86 18.51 -3.61
CA LEU A 50 1.00 17.94 -4.94
C LEU A 50 0.32 18.82 -5.98
N GLN A 51 0.83 18.79 -7.21
CA GLN A 51 0.25 19.48 -8.36
C GLN A 51 0.35 18.61 -9.62
N LEU A 52 -0.57 18.83 -10.57
CA LEU A 52 -0.48 18.25 -11.90
C LEU A 52 -0.14 19.35 -12.90
N ALA A 53 1.01 19.20 -13.57
CA ALA A 53 1.38 20.01 -14.73
C ALA A 53 0.94 19.29 -16.01
N THR A 54 0.29 20.01 -16.92
CA THR A 54 -0.23 19.43 -18.17
C THR A 54 0.59 19.92 -19.36
N SER A 55 1.02 19.00 -20.22
CA SER A 55 1.64 19.29 -21.51
C SER A 55 0.96 18.46 -22.60
N GLY A 56 0.06 19.12 -23.36
CA GLY A 56 -0.81 18.41 -24.31
C GLY A 56 -1.75 17.44 -23.59
N GLN A 57 -1.69 16.16 -23.94
CA GLN A 57 -2.45 15.07 -23.28
C GLN A 57 -1.69 14.40 -22.13
N ASP A 58 -0.42 14.76 -21.91
CA ASP A 58 0.37 14.20 -20.82
C ASP A 58 0.25 15.04 -19.54
N GLU A 59 0.11 14.34 -18.41
CA GLU A 59 0.04 14.95 -17.09
C GLU A 59 1.23 14.50 -16.27
N THR A 60 1.92 15.43 -15.65
CA THR A 60 3.07 15.17 -14.79
C THR A 60 2.72 15.50 -13.36
N LEU A 61 2.92 14.53 -12.47
CA LEU A 61 2.83 14.75 -11.03
C LEU A 61 4.04 15.57 -10.57
N GLU A 62 3.79 16.63 -9.81
CA GLU A 62 4.79 17.54 -9.28
C GLU A 62 4.61 17.72 -7.77
N LEU A 63 5.72 18.00 -7.09
CA LEU A 63 5.79 18.16 -5.65
C LEU A 63 6.25 19.59 -5.35
N LYS A 64 5.51 20.30 -4.51
CA LYS A 64 5.88 21.65 -4.07
C LYS A 64 7.22 21.66 -3.32
N ASP A 65 7.92 22.78 -3.34
CA ASP A 65 9.30 22.88 -2.84
C ASP A 65 9.44 22.61 -1.33
N ASP A 66 8.43 22.97 -0.54
CA ASP A 66 8.37 22.78 0.91
C ASP A 66 7.77 21.43 1.32
N CYS A 67 7.64 20.50 0.37
CA CYS A 67 6.94 19.23 0.56
C CYS A 67 7.82 18.00 0.29
N LEU A 68 7.47 16.91 0.96
CA LEU A 68 7.93 15.53 0.76
C LEU A 68 6.71 14.66 0.41
N LEU A 69 6.87 13.68 -0.47
CA LEU A 69 5.85 12.66 -0.76
C LEU A 69 6.27 11.33 -0.15
N VAL A 70 5.36 10.71 0.61
CA VAL A 70 5.41 9.27 0.90
C VAL A 70 4.34 8.61 0.05
N PHE A 71 4.76 7.80 -0.92
CA PHE A 71 3.87 6.90 -1.63
C PHE A 71 3.76 5.58 -0.85
N GLY A 72 2.57 5.19 -0.43
CA GLY A 72 2.35 4.08 0.51
C GLY A 72 2.38 2.66 -0.09
N GLY A 73 2.55 2.53 -1.40
CA GLY A 73 2.58 1.24 -2.11
C GLY A 73 1.33 1.02 -2.97
N ASP A 74 1.35 -0.09 -3.72
CA ASP A 74 0.28 -0.55 -4.61
C ASP A 74 -0.07 0.49 -5.70
N ALA A 75 0.87 0.73 -6.61
CA ALA A 75 0.73 1.72 -7.68
C ALA A 75 -0.11 1.24 -8.88
N GLY A 76 -0.31 -0.07 -9.06
CA GLY A 76 -0.95 -0.66 -10.24
C GLY A 76 -2.00 -1.73 -9.94
N ASP A 77 -2.53 -2.35 -11.01
CA ASP A 77 -3.39 -3.56 -11.07
C ASP A 77 -4.89 -3.36 -11.34
N LYS A 78 -5.55 -2.32 -10.82
CA LYS A 78 -7.03 -2.24 -10.85
C LYS A 78 -7.59 -1.22 -11.85
N GLY A 79 -6.90 -0.10 -12.03
CA GLY A 79 -7.28 0.98 -12.93
C GLY A 79 -6.67 0.87 -14.32
N ALA A 80 -7.06 1.78 -15.21
CA ALA A 80 -6.69 1.77 -16.63
C ALA A 80 -5.30 2.35 -16.94
N HIS A 81 -4.54 2.76 -15.92
CA HIS A 81 -3.34 3.58 -16.07
C HIS A 81 -2.15 3.05 -15.24
N THR A 82 -2.02 1.73 -15.13
CA THR A 82 -0.96 1.07 -14.36
C THR A 82 0.43 1.57 -14.77
N LEU A 83 0.79 1.54 -16.06
CA LEU A 83 2.11 2.01 -16.50
C LEU A 83 2.30 3.50 -16.17
N LYS A 84 1.28 4.33 -16.37
CA LYS A 84 1.36 5.78 -16.12
C LYS A 84 1.64 6.04 -14.64
N CYS A 85 0.97 5.33 -13.73
CA CYS A 85 1.17 5.50 -12.29
C CYS A 85 2.64 5.22 -11.90
N TYR A 86 3.18 4.07 -12.30
CA TYR A 86 4.58 3.73 -12.04
C TYR A 86 5.56 4.73 -12.68
N GLU A 87 5.36 5.08 -13.95
CA GLU A 87 6.24 6.01 -14.67
C GLU A 87 6.31 7.37 -14.00
N LYS A 88 5.16 7.90 -13.56
CA LYS A 88 5.08 9.23 -12.95
C LYS A 88 5.67 9.23 -11.53
N LEU A 89 5.45 8.17 -10.74
CA LEU A 89 6.07 8.01 -9.42
C LEU A 89 7.60 7.87 -9.52
N VAL A 90 8.09 7.01 -10.42
CA VAL A 90 9.54 6.82 -10.64
C VAL A 90 10.20 8.11 -11.14
N LYS A 91 9.58 8.81 -12.11
CA LYS A 91 10.09 10.10 -12.59
C LYS A 91 10.16 11.14 -11.46
N LEU A 92 9.13 11.22 -10.62
CA LEU A 92 9.11 12.13 -9.47
C LEU A 92 10.22 11.77 -8.46
N LYS A 93 10.40 10.49 -8.15
CA LYS A 93 11.49 10.00 -7.30
C LYS A 93 12.87 10.35 -7.85
N LYS A 94 13.11 10.15 -9.15
CA LYS A 94 14.38 10.49 -9.79
C LYS A 94 14.65 12.00 -9.79
N ARG A 95 13.60 12.83 -9.92
CA ARG A 95 13.70 14.29 -9.85
C ARG A 95 13.93 14.80 -8.43
N HIS A 96 13.37 14.13 -7.43
CA HIS A 96 13.42 14.53 -6.02
C HIS A 96 13.83 13.34 -5.13
N PRO A 97 15.08 12.86 -5.22
CA PRO A 97 15.50 11.61 -4.56
C PRO A 97 15.35 11.62 -3.04
N GLU A 98 15.54 12.77 -2.40
CA GLU A 98 15.44 12.92 -0.94
C GLU A 98 14.04 13.34 -0.47
N ARG A 99 13.13 13.74 -1.38
CA ARG A 99 11.78 14.24 -1.03
C ARG A 99 10.66 13.35 -1.53
N VAL A 100 10.98 12.18 -2.08
CA VAL A 100 9.99 11.20 -2.51
C VAL A 100 10.41 9.86 -1.96
N VAL A 101 9.54 9.24 -1.17
CA VAL A 101 9.69 7.90 -0.64
C VAL A 101 8.68 7.02 -1.34
N LEU A 102 9.14 5.90 -1.89
CA LEU A 102 8.28 4.89 -2.49
C LEU A 102 8.27 3.70 -1.55
N LEU A 103 7.20 3.54 -0.77
CA LEU A 103 6.95 2.27 -0.10
C LEU A 103 6.44 1.26 -1.12
N VAL A 104 6.71 -0.02 -0.90
CA VAL A 104 6.21 -1.10 -1.76
C VAL A 104 5.09 -1.86 -1.07
N GLY A 105 4.04 -2.12 -1.83
CA GLY A 105 2.95 -3.00 -1.44
C GLY A 105 3.08 -4.38 -2.06
N ASN A 106 2.12 -5.25 -1.74
CA ASN A 106 2.11 -6.62 -2.24
C ASN A 106 1.86 -6.67 -3.75
N ARG A 107 1.09 -5.73 -4.31
CA ARG A 107 0.83 -5.69 -5.76
C ARG A 107 2.09 -5.33 -6.55
N ASP A 108 2.93 -4.47 -5.99
CA ASP A 108 4.18 -4.05 -6.61
C ASP A 108 5.19 -5.22 -6.62
N VAL A 109 5.41 -5.84 -5.44
CA VAL A 109 6.39 -6.93 -5.26
C VAL A 109 6.02 -8.19 -6.04
N ASN A 110 4.72 -8.54 -6.11
CA ASN A 110 4.28 -9.75 -6.81
C ASN A 110 4.66 -9.77 -8.30
N LYS A 111 4.97 -8.62 -8.92
CA LYS A 111 5.42 -8.58 -10.32
C LYS A 111 6.81 -9.18 -10.52
N MET A 112 7.63 -9.33 -9.48
CA MET A 112 8.91 -10.05 -9.57
C MET A 112 8.70 -11.50 -10.06
N ARG A 113 7.56 -12.12 -9.74
CA ARG A 113 7.19 -13.48 -10.16
C ARG A 113 7.20 -13.66 -11.69
N LEU A 114 6.94 -12.60 -12.46
CA LEU A 114 6.88 -12.66 -13.93
C LEU A 114 8.18 -13.19 -14.55
N THR A 115 9.33 -12.82 -13.98
CA THR A 115 10.65 -13.23 -14.50
C THR A 115 10.92 -14.73 -14.38
N SER A 116 10.40 -15.37 -13.33
CA SER A 116 10.59 -16.81 -13.11
C SER A 116 9.44 -17.62 -13.70
N GLU A 117 8.20 -17.19 -13.52
CA GLU A 117 7.01 -17.98 -13.86
C GLU A 117 6.58 -17.89 -15.33
N LEU A 118 7.08 -16.91 -16.09
CA LEU A 118 6.90 -16.80 -17.54
C LEU A 118 8.18 -17.08 -18.34
N HIS A 119 9.24 -17.56 -17.68
CA HIS A 119 10.45 -18.00 -18.35
C HIS A 119 10.18 -19.25 -19.19
N ASP A 120 10.88 -19.41 -20.32
CA ASP A 120 10.62 -20.52 -21.26
C ASP A 120 10.82 -21.90 -20.62
N SER A 121 11.72 -22.02 -19.62
CA SER A 121 11.93 -23.26 -18.86
C SER A 121 10.72 -23.69 -18.04
N GLU A 122 9.81 -22.79 -17.69
CA GLU A 122 8.62 -23.08 -16.88
C GLU A 122 7.37 -23.31 -17.73
N MET A 123 7.50 -23.30 -19.06
CA MET A 123 6.35 -23.46 -19.94
C MET A 123 5.90 -24.91 -20.11
N ASP A 124 6.71 -25.92 -19.79
CA ASP A 124 6.29 -27.33 -19.82
C ASP A 124 5.48 -27.72 -18.56
N LEU A 125 4.23 -28.15 -18.70
CA LEU A 125 3.38 -28.51 -17.53
C LEU A 125 3.84 -29.76 -16.78
N GLN A 126 4.75 -30.56 -17.35
CA GLN A 126 5.29 -31.76 -16.74
C GLN A 126 6.47 -31.47 -15.82
N SER A 127 7.26 -30.44 -16.14
CA SER A 127 8.49 -30.11 -15.40
C SER A 127 8.43 -28.78 -14.63
N VAL A 128 7.38 -27.98 -14.83
CA VAL A 128 7.26 -26.67 -14.18
C VAL A 128 7.24 -26.74 -12.64
N ALA A 129 7.74 -25.67 -12.01
CA ALA A 129 7.70 -25.49 -10.57
C ALA A 129 6.33 -25.79 -9.94
N LYS A 130 6.36 -26.57 -8.86
CA LYS A 130 5.18 -27.04 -8.11
C LYS A 130 4.26 -25.91 -7.67
N GLU A 131 4.83 -24.77 -7.28
CA GLU A 131 4.09 -23.57 -6.86
C GLU A 131 3.11 -23.10 -7.96
N ILE A 132 3.50 -23.20 -9.23
CA ILE A 132 2.65 -22.75 -10.33
C ILE A 132 1.52 -23.76 -10.60
N LEU A 133 1.78 -25.05 -10.44
CA LEU A 133 0.77 -26.11 -10.61
C LEU A 133 -0.27 -26.14 -9.48
N GLU A 134 0.18 -25.96 -8.23
CA GLU A 134 -0.69 -26.01 -7.06
C GLU A 134 -1.51 -24.74 -6.86
N GLY A 135 -1.13 -23.65 -7.54
CA GLY A 135 -1.77 -22.36 -7.43
C GLY A 135 -1.49 -21.66 -6.09
N PRO A 136 -2.29 -20.66 -5.70
CA PRO A 136 -2.02 -19.82 -4.53
C PRO A 136 -2.17 -20.65 -3.25
N THR A 137 -1.04 -21.01 -2.62
CA THR A 137 -1.01 -21.93 -1.48
C THR A 137 -1.69 -21.36 -0.23
N TRP A 138 -1.76 -20.03 -0.12
CA TRP A 138 -2.48 -19.29 0.91
C TRP A 138 -4.02 -19.36 0.78
N VAL A 139 -4.54 -19.90 -0.31
CA VAL A 139 -5.98 -20.16 -0.50
C VAL A 139 -6.29 -21.62 -0.12
N PRO A 140 -7.42 -21.90 0.57
CA PRO A 140 -7.85 -23.27 0.84
C PRO A 140 -7.91 -24.14 -0.43
N LYS A 141 -7.41 -25.38 -0.35
CA LYS A 141 -7.19 -26.26 -1.53
C LYS A 141 -8.45 -26.46 -2.38
N ASP A 142 -9.61 -26.55 -1.75
CA ASP A 142 -10.94 -26.70 -2.37
C ASP A 142 -11.42 -25.44 -3.10
N LYS A 143 -10.82 -24.28 -2.83
CA LYS A 143 -11.15 -22.99 -3.46
C LYS A 143 -10.11 -22.53 -4.49
N ARG A 144 -8.99 -23.25 -4.65
CA ARG A 144 -7.92 -22.88 -5.58
C ARG A 144 -8.36 -23.09 -7.02
N PHE A 145 -8.16 -22.06 -7.84
CA PHE A 145 -8.28 -22.18 -9.28
C PHE A 145 -6.90 -22.37 -9.92
N THR A 146 -6.55 -23.63 -10.17
CA THR A 146 -5.21 -24.01 -10.68
C THR A 146 -5.02 -23.62 -12.14
N LEU A 147 -3.76 -23.54 -12.59
CA LEU A 147 -3.44 -23.28 -14.00
C LEU A 147 -4.10 -24.32 -14.93
N LYS A 148 -4.08 -25.61 -14.57
CA LYS A 148 -4.72 -26.67 -15.36
C LYS A 148 -6.23 -26.47 -15.50
N ASN A 149 -6.91 -26.02 -14.45
CA ASN A 149 -8.34 -25.69 -14.52
C ASN A 149 -8.58 -24.50 -15.44
N PHE A 150 -7.77 -23.45 -15.33
CA PHE A 150 -7.87 -22.28 -16.20
C PHE A 150 -7.67 -22.64 -17.67
N LEU A 151 -6.61 -23.40 -18.00
CA LEU A 151 -6.34 -23.84 -19.36
C LEU A 151 -7.48 -24.73 -19.90
N ALA A 152 -8.04 -25.62 -19.08
CA ALA A 152 -9.20 -26.42 -19.46
C ALA A 152 -10.42 -25.55 -19.81
N ASP A 153 -10.68 -24.48 -19.06
CA ASP A 153 -11.78 -23.56 -19.33
C ASP A 153 -11.56 -22.75 -20.63
N GLN A 154 -10.31 -22.44 -20.99
CA GLN A 154 -10.01 -21.85 -22.30
C GLN A 154 -10.30 -22.81 -23.46
N LEU A 155 -10.26 -24.13 -23.22
CA LEU A 155 -10.44 -25.19 -24.21
C LEU A 155 -11.88 -25.69 -24.35
N GLN A 156 -12.79 -25.40 -23.42
CA GLN A 156 -14.21 -25.80 -23.48
C GLN A 156 -15.00 -25.16 -24.66
N LYS A 157 -14.29 -24.60 -25.65
CA LYS A 157 -14.84 -24.13 -26.93
C LYS A 157 -14.69 -25.12 -28.09
N GLU A 158 -13.98 -26.26 -27.96
CA GLU A 158 -13.81 -27.21 -29.08
C GLU A 158 -13.75 -28.70 -28.65
N ASP A 159 -14.60 -29.54 -29.27
CA ASP A 159 -14.67 -31.00 -29.06
C ASP A 159 -13.61 -31.78 -29.88
N GLY A 160 -13.02 -32.86 -29.32
CA GLY A 160 -12.44 -33.94 -30.15
C GLY A 160 -11.12 -34.63 -29.75
N GLU A 161 -10.17 -34.00 -29.04
CA GLU A 161 -8.84 -34.59 -28.73
C GLU A 161 -8.60 -34.94 -27.24
N ALA A 162 -7.53 -35.72 -26.99
CA ALA A 162 -7.09 -36.13 -25.66
C ALA A 162 -6.73 -34.92 -24.76
N LYS A 163 -7.21 -34.96 -23.52
CA LYS A 163 -7.21 -33.84 -22.57
C LYS A 163 -5.83 -33.19 -22.35
N ASP A 164 -4.77 -33.99 -22.27
CA ASP A 164 -3.42 -33.48 -21.97
C ASP A 164 -2.77 -32.77 -23.17
N VAL A 165 -2.97 -33.26 -24.39
CA VAL A 165 -2.47 -32.61 -25.62
C VAL A 165 -3.13 -31.25 -25.84
N LYS A 166 -4.44 -31.15 -25.55
CA LYS A 166 -5.15 -29.88 -25.62
C LYS A 166 -4.65 -28.87 -24.59
N LEU A 167 -4.35 -29.31 -23.37
CA LEU A 167 -3.85 -28.43 -22.30
C LEU A 167 -2.51 -27.79 -22.68
N GLU A 168 -1.59 -28.56 -23.26
CA GLU A 168 -0.31 -28.01 -23.73
C GLU A 168 -0.51 -27.01 -24.88
N ALA A 169 -1.43 -27.28 -25.81
CA ALA A 169 -1.75 -26.33 -26.88
C ALA A 169 -2.32 -25.00 -26.36
N ALA A 170 -3.08 -25.02 -25.25
CA ALA A 170 -3.60 -23.82 -24.61
C ALA A 170 -2.57 -23.09 -23.74
N ASN A 171 -1.46 -23.72 -23.39
CA ASN A 171 -0.48 -23.21 -22.44
C ASN A 171 0.48 -22.18 -23.08
N SER A 172 -0.06 -21.01 -23.43
CA SER A 172 0.71 -19.86 -23.91
C SER A 172 1.12 -18.93 -22.76
N LYS A 173 2.15 -18.10 -22.97
CA LYS A 173 2.53 -17.03 -22.01
C LYS A 173 1.37 -16.07 -21.75
N ALA A 174 0.53 -15.80 -22.75
CA ALA A 174 -0.65 -14.95 -22.61
C ALA A 174 -1.67 -15.56 -21.65
N ASN A 175 -2.00 -16.84 -21.83
CA ASN A 175 -2.92 -17.55 -20.92
C ASN A 175 -2.33 -17.69 -19.52
N ARG A 176 -1.02 -17.94 -19.41
CA ARG A 176 -0.33 -18.01 -18.13
C ARG A 176 -0.37 -16.67 -17.38
N LEU A 177 -0.09 -15.57 -18.08
CA LEU A 177 -0.17 -14.23 -17.51
C LEU A 177 -1.60 -13.86 -17.09
N LYS A 178 -2.62 -14.16 -17.93
CA LYS A 178 -4.04 -13.96 -17.57
C LYS A 178 -4.39 -14.69 -16.27
N TRP A 179 -4.02 -15.97 -16.17
CA TRP A 179 -4.21 -16.77 -14.96
C TRP A 179 -3.48 -16.18 -13.75
N MET A 180 -2.20 -15.81 -13.89
CA MET A 180 -1.40 -15.23 -12.81
C MET A 180 -2.06 -13.97 -12.26
N LEU A 181 -2.43 -13.03 -13.15
CA LEU A 181 -3.05 -11.75 -12.79
C LEU A 181 -4.38 -11.98 -12.06
N GLU A 182 -5.25 -12.83 -12.59
CA GLU A 182 -6.58 -13.04 -12.03
C GLU A 182 -6.58 -13.85 -10.72
N HIS A 183 -5.86 -14.98 -10.69
CA HIS A 183 -6.03 -15.96 -9.63
C HIS A 183 -4.92 -15.96 -8.58
N THR A 184 -3.78 -15.32 -8.85
CA THR A 184 -2.63 -15.35 -7.92
C THR A 184 -2.10 -13.97 -7.53
N MET A 185 -2.45 -12.91 -8.27
CA MET A 185 -2.00 -11.54 -7.97
C MET A 185 -3.16 -10.60 -7.58
N GLY A 186 -4.42 -11.05 -7.65
CA GLY A 186 -5.58 -10.23 -7.32
C GLY A 186 -5.79 -9.04 -8.27
N ALA A 187 -5.33 -9.16 -9.52
CA ALA A 187 -5.34 -8.16 -10.58
C ALA A 187 -6.30 -8.54 -11.72
N GLN A 188 -7.49 -9.02 -11.37
CA GLN A 188 -8.50 -9.47 -12.33
C GLN A 188 -8.79 -8.39 -13.40
N GLY A 189 -8.74 -8.78 -14.68
CA GLY A 189 -8.94 -7.90 -15.83
C GLY A 189 -7.76 -7.00 -16.20
N ASP A 190 -6.62 -7.07 -15.48
CA ASP A 190 -5.47 -6.17 -15.72
C ASP A 190 -4.81 -6.41 -17.08
N PHE A 191 -4.88 -7.64 -17.61
CA PHE A 191 -4.40 -7.95 -18.97
C PHE A 191 -5.08 -7.08 -20.04
N GLU A 192 -6.42 -6.96 -19.98
CA GLU A 192 -7.18 -6.17 -20.95
C GLU A 192 -7.08 -4.66 -20.68
N ARG A 193 -6.96 -4.25 -19.41
CA ARG A 193 -6.64 -2.85 -19.07
C ARG A 193 -5.26 -2.45 -19.59
N ARG A 194 -4.26 -3.32 -19.48
CA ARG A 194 -2.93 -3.11 -20.08
C ARG A 194 -3.04 -2.99 -21.59
N ARG A 195 -3.83 -3.85 -22.26
CA ARG A 195 -4.08 -3.74 -23.71
C ARG A 195 -4.65 -2.36 -24.07
N ALA A 196 -5.70 -1.93 -23.36
CA ALA A 196 -6.30 -0.61 -23.57
C ALA A 196 -5.31 0.54 -23.33
N GLU A 197 -4.50 0.46 -22.26
CA GLU A 197 -3.47 1.45 -21.97
C GLU A 197 -2.42 1.53 -23.08
N LEU A 198 -1.97 0.39 -23.61
CA LEU A 198 -1.03 0.34 -24.73
C LEU A 198 -1.62 0.95 -26.01
N SER A 199 -2.88 0.63 -26.31
CA SER A 199 -3.59 1.22 -27.47
C SER A 199 -3.66 2.75 -27.37
N LEU A 200 -3.89 3.30 -26.16
CA LEU A 200 -3.92 4.75 -25.93
C LEU A 200 -2.54 5.41 -26.08
N ARG A 201 -1.46 4.65 -25.91
CA ARG A 201 -0.07 5.14 -25.99
C ARG A 201 0.51 5.10 -27.41
N GLN A 202 -0.12 4.39 -28.34
CA GLN A 202 0.31 4.37 -29.74
C GLN A 202 0.20 5.77 -30.37
N ALA A 203 1.17 6.13 -31.21
CA ALA A 203 1.17 7.40 -31.92
C ALA A 203 -0.06 7.50 -32.86
N VAL A 204 -0.56 8.72 -33.06
CA VAL A 204 -1.67 8.99 -33.97
C VAL A 204 -1.28 8.58 -35.40
N GLY A 205 -1.72 7.40 -35.84
CA GLY A 205 -1.44 6.84 -37.16
C GLY A 205 -1.09 5.35 -37.16
N ASP A 206 -0.62 4.82 -36.04
CA ASP A 206 -0.21 3.41 -35.89
C ASP A 206 -1.27 2.62 -35.10
N ARG A 207 -2.52 2.64 -35.59
CA ARG A 207 -3.68 1.96 -34.95
C ARG A 207 -3.68 0.47 -35.26
N ASN A 208 -2.59 -0.22 -34.95
CA ASN A 208 -2.57 -1.66 -34.99
C ASN A 208 -3.21 -2.20 -33.72
N GLU A 209 -4.08 -3.20 -33.87
CA GLU A 209 -4.67 -3.91 -32.74
C GLU A 209 -3.55 -4.46 -31.84
N VAL A 210 -3.57 -4.11 -30.56
CA VAL A 210 -2.59 -4.59 -29.60
C VAL A 210 -2.85 -6.08 -29.36
N THR A 211 -1.92 -6.92 -29.81
CA THR A 211 -2.01 -8.38 -29.69
C THR A 211 -1.74 -8.87 -28.26
N ASP A 212 -2.10 -10.12 -27.97
CA ASP A 212 -1.78 -10.76 -26.68
C ASP A 212 -0.26 -10.79 -26.42
N ASP A 213 0.53 -11.05 -27.47
CA ASP A 213 2.00 -11.03 -27.38
C ASP A 213 2.55 -9.64 -27.06
N ALA A 214 1.94 -8.57 -27.60
CA ALA A 214 2.33 -7.20 -27.26
C ALA A 214 2.04 -6.87 -25.79
N VAL A 215 0.92 -7.39 -25.23
CA VAL A 215 0.60 -7.25 -23.81
C VAL A 215 1.61 -8.01 -22.95
N VAL A 216 1.87 -9.29 -23.25
CA VAL A 216 2.88 -10.11 -22.55
C VAL A 216 4.24 -9.41 -22.58
N LYS A 217 4.67 -8.96 -23.76
CA LYS A 217 5.93 -8.22 -23.92
C LYS A 217 5.96 -6.99 -23.03
N SER A 218 4.88 -6.20 -22.96
CA SER A 218 4.83 -5.02 -22.09
C SER A 218 5.03 -5.36 -20.61
N TYR A 219 4.49 -6.47 -20.11
CA TYR A 219 4.73 -6.91 -18.73
C TYR A 219 6.19 -7.35 -18.52
N MET A 220 6.76 -8.10 -19.45
CA MET A 220 8.17 -8.54 -19.37
C MET A 220 9.13 -7.34 -19.45
N ASP A 221 8.93 -6.44 -20.41
CA ASP A 221 9.69 -5.19 -20.55
C ASP A 221 9.63 -4.34 -19.26
N SER A 222 8.52 -4.41 -18.52
CA SER A 222 8.36 -3.64 -17.27
C SER A 222 9.25 -4.14 -16.13
N VAL A 223 9.60 -5.43 -16.12
CA VAL A 223 10.41 -6.06 -15.06
C VAL A 223 11.87 -6.32 -15.49
N GLU A 224 12.18 -6.16 -16.77
CA GLU A 224 13.54 -6.20 -17.31
C GLU A 224 14.38 -4.95 -16.97
N GLN A 225 15.66 -4.96 -17.33
CA GLN A 225 16.56 -3.82 -17.11
C GLN A 225 16.04 -2.56 -17.84
N GLY A 226 15.85 -1.48 -17.10
CA GLY A 226 15.24 -0.24 -17.62
C GLY A 226 13.71 -0.25 -17.65
N GLY A 227 13.09 -1.36 -17.23
CA GLY A 227 11.65 -1.49 -17.05
C GLY A 227 11.13 -0.69 -15.86
N VAL A 228 9.94 -0.11 -15.99
CA VAL A 228 9.39 0.81 -15.00
C VAL A 228 9.06 0.15 -13.65
N LEU A 229 8.59 -1.10 -13.64
CA LEU A 229 8.31 -1.83 -12.40
C LEU A 229 9.62 -2.18 -11.68
N ARG A 230 10.64 -2.61 -12.42
CA ARG A 230 11.97 -2.84 -11.86
C ARG A 230 12.56 -1.55 -11.26
N ASP A 231 12.46 -0.43 -11.98
CA ASP A 231 12.91 0.87 -11.50
C ASP A 231 12.17 1.30 -10.22
N TYR A 232 10.86 1.06 -10.14
CA TYR A 232 10.08 1.31 -8.93
C TYR A 232 10.59 0.49 -7.74
N LEU A 233 10.76 -0.82 -7.93
CA LEU A 233 11.26 -1.73 -6.89
C LEU A 233 12.68 -1.36 -6.43
N LEU A 234 13.57 -0.96 -7.35
CA LEU A 234 14.92 -0.49 -7.02
C LEU A 234 14.93 0.77 -6.14
N HIS A 235 13.92 1.62 -6.27
CA HIS A 235 13.74 2.81 -5.44
C HIS A 235 12.85 2.59 -4.20
N GLY A 236 12.31 1.38 -4.05
CA GLY A 236 11.35 1.00 -3.03
C GLY A 236 11.95 0.91 -1.61
N SER A 237 11.06 0.88 -0.62
CA SER A 237 11.36 0.61 0.79
C SER A 237 10.16 -0.05 1.45
N LEU A 238 10.35 -0.75 2.56
CA LEU A 238 9.26 -1.40 3.31
C LEU A 238 8.72 -0.50 4.42
N ALA A 239 9.54 0.40 4.95
CA ALA A 239 9.14 1.31 6.01
C ALA A 239 9.89 2.64 5.93
N PHE A 240 9.30 3.70 6.50
CA PHE A 240 9.92 5.03 6.57
C PHE A 240 9.51 5.74 7.85
N VAL A 241 10.39 6.57 8.41
CA VAL A 241 10.13 7.35 9.64
C VAL A 241 10.49 8.81 9.41
N ILE A 242 9.55 9.70 9.70
CA ILE A 242 9.75 11.15 9.74
C ILE A 242 8.71 11.77 10.67
N HIS A 243 9.00 12.90 11.31
CA HIS A 243 8.06 13.63 12.17
C HIS A 243 7.35 12.75 13.20
N GLN A 244 8.11 11.87 13.89
CA GLN A 244 7.58 10.90 14.88
C GLN A 244 6.51 9.94 14.31
N THR A 245 6.47 9.76 12.99
CA THR A 245 5.47 8.95 12.29
C THR A 245 6.16 7.81 11.56
N LEU A 246 5.70 6.59 11.80
CA LEU A 246 6.09 5.39 11.06
C LEU A 246 5.13 5.16 9.89
N PHE A 247 5.67 5.02 8.69
CA PHE A 247 4.92 4.68 7.48
C PHE A 247 5.27 3.26 7.08
N VAL A 248 4.24 2.44 6.86
CA VAL A 248 4.33 1.09 6.31
C VAL A 248 3.16 0.85 5.36
N HIS A 249 3.26 -0.11 4.44
CA HIS A 249 2.17 -0.36 3.50
C HIS A 249 0.93 -0.95 4.20
N GLY A 250 1.05 -2.03 4.97
CA GLY A 250 -0.09 -2.70 5.58
C GLY A 250 -0.32 -2.38 7.04
N GLY A 251 0.64 -2.68 7.89
CA GLY A 251 0.47 -2.53 9.33
C GLY A 251 1.50 -3.29 10.13
N ILE A 252 1.53 -3.05 11.44
CA ILE A 252 2.48 -3.71 12.35
C ILE A 252 1.83 -4.79 13.21
N ILE A 253 0.51 -4.95 13.13
CA ILE A 253 -0.27 -6.00 13.81
C ILE A 253 -1.16 -6.70 12.79
N ASN A 254 -1.90 -7.73 13.22
CA ASN A 254 -2.90 -8.39 12.40
C ASN A 254 -4.18 -8.64 13.21
N GLY A 255 -5.04 -7.61 13.27
CA GLY A 255 -6.26 -7.63 14.07
C GLY A 255 -5.99 -7.80 15.56
N ASP A 256 -6.67 -8.77 16.17
CA ASP A 256 -6.57 -9.16 17.57
C ASP A 256 -5.55 -10.27 17.83
N GLU A 257 -4.69 -10.59 16.85
CA GLU A 257 -3.58 -11.49 17.06
C GLU A 257 -2.65 -11.01 18.20
N PRO A 258 -2.01 -11.94 18.95
CA PRO A 258 -1.11 -11.57 20.03
C PRO A 258 0.01 -10.62 19.59
N ALA A 259 0.43 -9.71 20.47
CA ALA A 259 1.54 -8.78 20.22
C ALA A 259 2.84 -9.51 19.83
N SER A 260 3.02 -10.76 20.29
CA SER A 260 4.10 -11.66 19.88
C SER A 260 4.07 -12.09 18.42
N LEU A 261 3.11 -11.66 17.61
CA LEU A 261 3.05 -11.86 16.15
C LEU A 261 3.26 -10.55 15.36
N SER A 262 3.42 -9.41 16.06
CA SER A 262 3.66 -8.10 15.46
C SER A 262 4.88 -8.09 14.54
N ALA A 263 4.81 -7.30 13.45
CA ALA A 263 5.94 -7.05 12.57
C ALA A 263 7.01 -6.14 13.20
N LEU A 264 6.64 -5.37 14.25
CA LEU A 264 7.51 -4.37 14.86
C LEU A 264 8.81 -5.01 15.37
N GLY A 265 9.95 -4.47 14.94
CA GLY A 265 11.27 -4.97 15.34
C GLY A 265 11.72 -6.26 14.66
N ARG A 266 10.97 -6.79 13.67
CA ARG A 266 11.35 -8.02 12.96
C ARG A 266 12.02 -7.74 11.62
N VAL A 267 13.11 -8.45 11.36
CA VAL A 267 13.74 -8.52 10.04
C VAL A 267 13.82 -10.01 9.67
N PRO A 268 13.31 -10.42 8.50
CA PRO A 268 13.42 -11.82 8.06
C PRO A 268 14.87 -12.32 8.10
N GLY A 269 15.06 -13.57 8.54
CA GLY A 269 16.38 -14.15 8.77
C GLY A 269 17.10 -13.68 10.04
N GLN A 270 16.53 -12.75 10.82
CA GLN A 270 17.12 -12.25 12.08
C GLN A 270 16.12 -12.27 13.27
N PRO A 271 15.42 -13.40 13.56
CA PRO A 271 14.29 -13.42 14.50
C PRO A 271 14.66 -13.12 15.95
N SER A 272 15.90 -13.41 16.38
CA SER A 272 16.35 -13.19 17.77
C SER A 272 17.00 -11.82 17.98
N LYS A 273 17.16 -11.02 16.91
CA LYS A 273 17.85 -9.74 17.00
C LYS A 273 16.91 -8.69 17.58
N ARG A 274 17.42 -7.96 18.57
CA ARG A 274 16.79 -6.73 19.08
C ARG A 274 17.50 -5.53 18.44
N PHE A 275 16.73 -4.48 18.19
CA PHE A 275 17.22 -3.21 17.66
C PHE A 275 17.07 -2.15 18.74
N ASP A 276 18.01 -1.21 18.79
CA ASP A 276 18.05 -0.19 19.84
C ASP A 276 16.98 0.89 19.63
N SER A 277 16.45 0.99 18.40
CA SER A 277 15.38 1.94 18.04
C SER A 277 14.57 1.46 16.84
N ILE A 278 13.37 2.02 16.66
CA ILE A 278 12.57 1.83 15.44
C ILE A 278 13.32 2.31 14.20
N SER A 279 14.07 3.41 14.27
CA SER A 279 14.87 3.90 13.15
C SER A 279 15.94 2.90 12.71
N GLU A 280 16.61 2.24 13.65
CA GLU A 280 17.58 1.18 13.34
C GLU A 280 16.88 -0.03 12.72
N TRP A 281 15.75 -0.46 13.27
CA TRP A 281 14.96 -1.56 12.72
C TRP A 281 14.53 -1.27 11.27
N VAL A 282 14.01 -0.07 10.99
CA VAL A 282 13.62 0.37 9.64
C VAL A 282 14.80 0.35 8.68
N ASP A 283 15.96 0.85 9.10
CA ASP A 283 17.19 0.80 8.30
C ASP A 283 17.57 -0.65 7.93
N LYS A 284 17.43 -1.59 8.86
CA LYS A 284 17.76 -3.00 8.68
C LYS A 284 16.73 -3.76 7.85
N LEU A 285 15.45 -3.46 8.04
CA LEU A 285 14.36 -4.01 7.23
C LEU A 285 14.49 -3.55 5.77
N ASN A 286 14.76 -2.27 5.54
CA ASN A 286 14.99 -1.74 4.19
C ASN A 286 16.30 -2.26 3.56
N ALA A 287 17.32 -2.56 4.37
CA ALA A 287 18.54 -3.20 3.86
C ALA A 287 18.29 -4.63 3.39
N TRP A 288 17.50 -5.39 4.15
CA TRP A 288 17.06 -6.73 3.75
C TRP A 288 16.20 -6.68 2.48
N TYR A 289 15.24 -5.76 2.38
CA TYR A 289 14.47 -5.54 1.15
C TYR A 289 15.38 -5.35 -0.08
N ARG A 290 16.37 -4.44 0.02
CA ARG A 290 17.30 -4.18 -1.08
C ARG A 290 18.13 -5.40 -1.47
N SER A 291 18.54 -6.23 -0.51
CA SER A 291 19.27 -7.46 -0.83
C SER A 291 18.37 -8.45 -1.57
N GLN A 292 17.10 -8.57 -1.19
CA GLN A 292 16.15 -9.45 -1.88
C GLN A 292 15.85 -8.98 -3.32
N VAL A 293 15.72 -7.68 -3.55
CA VAL A 293 15.59 -7.13 -4.92
C VAL A 293 16.86 -7.38 -5.74
N GLN A 294 18.04 -7.27 -5.12
CA GLN A 294 19.31 -7.55 -5.79
C GLN A 294 19.46 -9.04 -6.15
N GLU A 295 19.11 -9.94 -5.23
CA GLU A 295 19.09 -11.39 -5.48
C GLU A 295 18.15 -11.74 -6.65
N TRP A 296 16.97 -11.13 -6.70
CA TRP A 296 16.03 -11.29 -7.82
C TRP A 296 16.63 -10.84 -9.15
N ILE A 297 17.38 -9.75 -9.17
CA ILE A 297 18.07 -9.26 -10.37
C ILE A 297 19.17 -10.22 -10.82
N GLU A 298 19.92 -10.78 -9.88
CA GLU A 298 21.04 -11.68 -10.16
C GLU A 298 20.58 -13.10 -10.54
N HIS A 299 19.47 -13.54 -9.96
CA HIS A 299 18.89 -14.88 -10.14
C HIS A 299 17.39 -14.80 -10.44
N PRO A 300 16.98 -14.26 -11.61
CA PRO A 300 15.58 -13.96 -11.91
C PRO A 300 14.72 -15.20 -12.19
N THR A 301 15.33 -16.35 -12.47
CA THR A 301 14.65 -17.61 -12.80
C THR A 301 14.72 -18.59 -11.63
N TRP A 302 13.96 -19.67 -11.74
CA TRP A 302 14.09 -20.81 -10.83
C TRP A 302 15.49 -21.44 -10.93
N SER A 303 15.95 -22.01 -9.81
CA SER A 303 17.05 -22.97 -9.79
C SER A 303 16.71 -24.22 -10.59
N GLU A 304 17.71 -25.00 -11.00
CA GLU A 304 17.52 -26.22 -11.81
C GLU A 304 16.59 -27.26 -11.14
N ASP A 305 16.52 -27.27 -9.80
CA ASP A 305 15.65 -28.16 -9.01
C ASP A 305 14.27 -27.54 -8.70
N HIS A 306 14.00 -26.32 -9.20
CA HIS A 306 12.77 -25.56 -9.00
C HIS A 306 12.40 -25.32 -7.51
N THR A 307 13.39 -25.30 -6.61
CA THR A 307 13.15 -25.08 -5.18
C THR A 307 13.33 -23.62 -4.75
N THR A 308 14.14 -22.84 -5.47
CA THR A 308 14.47 -21.45 -5.11
C THR A 308 14.58 -20.54 -6.35
N ARG A 309 14.46 -19.24 -6.12
CA ARG A 309 14.67 -18.15 -7.09
C ARG A 309 15.18 -16.92 -6.33
N GLY A 310 15.77 -15.95 -7.01
CA GLY A 310 16.18 -14.69 -6.38
C GLY A 310 15.00 -13.91 -5.80
N GLY A 311 15.17 -13.31 -4.63
CA GLY A 311 14.11 -12.54 -3.96
C GLY A 311 12.96 -13.38 -3.39
N ASN A 312 13.14 -14.70 -3.27
CA ASN A 312 12.10 -15.62 -2.81
C ASN A 312 11.56 -15.28 -1.41
N ASP A 313 12.39 -14.78 -0.49
CA ASP A 313 11.92 -14.43 0.85
C ASP A 313 11.08 -13.16 0.85
N LEU A 314 11.40 -12.19 -0.03
CA LEU A 314 10.54 -11.02 -0.23
C LEU A 314 9.20 -11.39 -0.87
N LEU A 315 9.18 -12.31 -1.84
CA LEU A 315 7.93 -12.83 -2.40
C LEU A 315 7.06 -13.52 -1.35
N LYS A 316 7.66 -14.29 -0.43
CA LYS A 316 6.95 -14.87 0.71
C LYS A 316 6.46 -13.82 1.70
N TYR A 317 7.25 -12.79 1.96
CA TYR A 317 6.95 -11.72 2.93
C TYR A 317 5.69 -10.92 2.59
N VAL A 318 5.29 -10.91 1.31
CA VAL A 318 4.09 -10.23 0.83
C VAL A 318 2.91 -11.17 0.60
N LEU A 319 2.97 -12.42 1.08
CA LEU A 319 1.85 -13.36 1.03
C LEU A 319 0.86 -13.12 2.18
N PRO A 320 -0.46 -13.31 1.95
CA PRO A 320 -1.50 -13.05 2.96
C PRO A 320 -1.36 -13.83 4.27
N ASP A 321 -0.70 -14.98 4.25
CA ASP A 321 -0.48 -15.84 5.41
C ASP A 321 0.89 -15.61 6.09
N TYR A 322 1.68 -14.64 5.63
CA TYR A 322 2.96 -14.32 6.24
C TYR A 322 2.79 -13.50 7.53
N THR A 323 3.11 -14.12 8.67
CA THR A 323 3.05 -13.47 9.98
C THR A 323 4.18 -12.46 10.19
N GLY A 324 3.87 -11.27 10.71
CA GLY A 324 4.87 -10.25 11.01
C GLY A 324 5.37 -9.48 9.77
N SER A 325 4.55 -9.37 8.74
CA SER A 325 4.81 -8.55 7.57
C SER A 325 4.31 -7.12 7.76
N VAL A 326 5.15 -6.12 7.45
CA VAL A 326 4.71 -4.71 7.41
C VAL A 326 3.86 -4.40 6.17
N VAL A 327 3.81 -5.33 5.20
CA VAL A 327 3.02 -5.21 3.96
C VAL A 327 1.64 -5.84 4.14
N MET A 328 1.54 -6.96 4.85
CA MET A 328 0.29 -7.72 4.99
C MET A 328 -0.42 -7.53 6.34
N GLY A 329 0.20 -6.81 7.28
CA GLY A 329 -0.44 -6.45 8.54
C GLY A 329 -1.74 -5.67 8.35
N ARG A 330 -2.68 -5.83 9.29
CA ARG A 330 -4.02 -5.23 9.25
C ARG A 330 -4.42 -4.73 10.62
N HIS A 331 -4.92 -3.50 10.70
CA HIS A 331 -5.46 -2.92 11.93
C HIS A 331 -6.98 -3.09 12.04
N LEU A 332 -7.51 -4.24 11.60
CA LEU A 332 -8.93 -4.57 11.59
C LEU A 332 -9.20 -5.87 12.34
N LEU A 333 -10.27 -5.91 13.12
CA LEU A 333 -10.86 -7.13 13.66
C LEU A 333 -11.47 -7.97 12.52
N THR A 334 -11.81 -9.24 12.81
CA THR A 334 -12.52 -10.10 11.84
C THR A 334 -13.85 -9.50 11.34
N SER A 335 -14.50 -8.65 12.17
CA SER A 335 -15.71 -7.93 11.78
C SER A 335 -15.49 -6.86 10.70
N GLY A 336 -14.23 -6.47 10.46
CA GLY A 336 -13.85 -5.33 9.64
C GLY A 336 -13.76 -4.01 10.41
N MET A 337 -14.12 -4.00 11.70
CA MET A 337 -13.97 -2.80 12.53
C MET A 337 -12.49 -2.55 12.89
N PRO A 338 -12.04 -1.29 12.93
CA PRO A 338 -10.66 -0.98 13.31
C PRO A 338 -10.33 -1.33 14.75
N THR A 339 -9.07 -1.67 15.02
CA THR A 339 -8.57 -1.96 16.36
C THR A 339 -7.34 -1.12 16.69
N PRO A 340 -7.21 -0.60 17.93
CA PRO A 340 -5.97 0.01 18.39
C PRO A 340 -4.84 -1.02 18.42
N VAL A 341 -3.60 -0.56 18.60
CA VAL A 341 -2.49 -1.47 18.82
C VAL A 341 -2.51 -2.00 20.26
N PRO A 342 -2.02 -3.24 20.49
CA PRO A 342 -1.81 -3.74 21.85
C PRO A 342 -0.93 -2.80 22.68
N GLU A 343 -1.18 -2.70 23.98
CA GLU A 343 -0.47 -1.79 24.88
C GLU A 343 1.05 -1.98 24.84
N GLU A 344 1.52 -3.22 24.82
CA GLU A 344 2.94 -3.56 24.70
C GLU A 344 3.58 -2.94 23.45
N ILE A 345 2.86 -2.93 22.32
CA ILE A 345 3.31 -2.33 21.06
C ILE A 345 3.26 -0.80 21.15
N ALA A 346 2.20 -0.22 21.73
CA ALA A 346 2.10 1.22 21.98
C ALA A 346 3.25 1.74 22.86
N SER A 347 3.63 0.99 23.90
CA SER A 347 4.76 1.32 24.77
C SER A 347 6.08 1.33 23.99
N LEU A 348 6.36 0.31 23.20
CA LEU A 348 7.58 0.24 22.36
C LEU A 348 7.67 1.39 21.35
N LEU A 349 6.54 1.77 20.75
CA LEU A 349 6.44 2.94 19.86
C LEU A 349 6.75 4.24 20.61
N SER A 350 6.13 4.42 21.77
CA SER A 350 6.34 5.59 22.64
C SER A 350 7.80 5.73 23.07
N GLU A 351 8.41 4.64 23.56
CA GLU A 351 9.82 4.58 23.97
C GLU A 351 10.78 4.90 22.81
N SER A 352 10.38 4.57 21.59
CA SER A 352 11.14 4.86 20.36
C SER A 352 10.87 6.25 19.79
N GLY A 353 10.08 7.08 20.46
CA GLY A 353 9.73 8.42 19.98
C GLY A 353 8.74 8.44 18.82
N ILE A 354 7.97 7.36 18.61
CA ILE A 354 6.92 7.27 17.58
C ILE A 354 5.58 7.60 18.20
N ARG A 355 4.93 8.62 17.64
CA ARG A 355 3.59 9.08 18.01
C ARG A 355 2.50 8.39 17.20
N ARG A 356 2.81 7.93 15.98
CA ARG A 356 1.81 7.45 15.01
C ARG A 356 2.32 6.41 14.04
N VAL A 357 1.42 5.54 13.59
CA VAL A 357 1.61 4.72 12.38
C VAL A 357 0.62 5.15 11.30
N ILE A 358 1.08 5.30 10.06
CA ILE A 358 0.23 5.57 8.88
C ILE A 358 0.38 4.40 7.89
N ILE A 359 -0.76 3.89 7.42
CA ILE A 359 -0.85 2.67 6.62
C ILE A 359 -1.77 2.79 5.41
N GLY A 360 -1.54 1.95 4.40
CA GLY A 360 -2.41 1.67 3.25
C GLY A 360 -2.98 0.23 3.31
N HIS A 361 -2.93 -0.49 2.18
CA HIS A 361 -3.22 -1.93 1.97
C HIS A 361 -4.64 -2.44 2.22
N THR A 362 -5.25 -2.04 3.35
CA THR A 362 -6.56 -2.55 3.77
C THR A 362 -7.61 -1.49 3.53
N PRO A 363 -8.42 -1.65 2.46
CA PRO A 363 -9.48 -0.72 2.12
C PRO A 363 -10.41 -0.46 3.29
N HIS A 364 -10.59 0.82 3.66
CA HIS A 364 -11.44 1.16 4.78
C HIS A 364 -12.32 2.39 4.51
N GLY A 365 -13.23 2.22 3.54
CA GLY A 365 -14.35 3.11 3.30
C GLY A 365 -14.02 4.37 2.50
N ASN A 366 -14.85 5.40 2.67
CA ASN A 366 -14.88 6.59 1.82
C ASN A 366 -13.86 7.69 2.16
N CYS A 367 -13.15 7.58 3.27
CA CYS A 367 -12.08 8.50 3.67
C CYS A 367 -11.13 7.84 4.68
N PRO A 368 -9.94 8.41 4.93
CA PRO A 368 -8.99 7.89 5.90
C PRO A 368 -9.62 7.69 7.27
N THR A 369 -9.21 6.63 7.95
CA THR A 369 -9.74 6.24 9.26
C THR A 369 -8.66 6.39 10.32
N VAL A 370 -8.89 7.30 11.27
CA VAL A 370 -8.07 7.46 12.47
C VAL A 370 -8.54 6.44 13.51
N VAL A 371 -7.60 5.78 14.19
CA VAL A 371 -7.87 4.87 15.30
C VAL A 371 -7.11 5.39 16.51
N LYS A 372 -7.84 5.99 17.47
CA LYS A 372 -7.22 6.53 18.68
C LYS A 372 -6.76 5.42 19.61
N GLN A 373 -5.54 5.54 20.11
CA GLN A 373 -5.06 4.70 21.20
C GLN A 373 -5.81 5.08 22.47
N PRO A 374 -6.41 4.13 23.19
CA PRO A 374 -7.07 4.40 24.46
C PRO A 374 -6.10 5.04 25.46
N GLN A 375 -6.51 6.14 26.09
CA GLN A 375 -5.75 6.74 27.18
C GLN A 375 -6.04 5.93 28.44
N GLN A 376 -5.06 5.19 28.95
CA GLN A 376 -5.19 4.68 30.31
C GLN A 376 -5.31 5.86 31.27
N GLN A 377 -6.31 5.83 32.15
CA GLN A 377 -6.31 6.61 33.39
C GLN A 377 -5.15 6.11 34.26
N GLN A 378 -3.91 6.53 33.97
CA GLN A 378 -2.82 6.34 34.91
C GLN A 378 -3.08 7.26 36.10
N GLY A 379 -3.48 6.65 37.21
CA GLY A 379 -3.80 7.34 38.45
C GLY A 379 -2.65 8.24 38.92
N THR A 380 -3.01 9.49 39.22
CA THR A 380 -2.45 10.33 40.30
C THR A 380 -0.95 10.22 40.57
N CYS A 381 -0.10 10.28 39.55
CA CYS A 381 1.34 10.56 39.68
C CYS A 381 1.85 11.44 38.51
N ASP A 382 1.00 12.29 37.92
CA ASP A 382 1.32 13.15 36.77
C ASP A 382 2.30 14.31 37.09
N ALA A 383 2.90 14.34 38.29
CA ALA A 383 3.84 15.39 38.69
C ALA A 383 5.30 15.14 38.25
N ASP A 384 5.68 13.91 37.86
CA ASP A 384 7.08 13.53 37.63
C ASP A 384 7.42 13.10 36.18
N ARG A 385 6.46 13.09 35.24
CA ARG A 385 6.79 12.89 33.83
C ARG A 385 7.16 14.22 33.19
N SER A 386 8.37 14.32 32.64
CA SER A 386 8.76 15.49 31.84
C SER A 386 7.79 15.66 30.67
N SER A 387 7.53 16.92 30.30
CA SER A 387 6.70 17.30 29.15
C SER A 387 7.16 16.72 27.81
N ASP A 388 8.33 16.09 27.78
CA ASP A 388 9.04 15.70 26.56
C ASP A 388 8.87 14.20 26.24
N THR A 389 8.07 13.46 27.03
CA THR A 389 7.84 12.03 26.77
C THR A 389 6.86 11.86 25.61
N VAL A 390 7.33 11.35 24.46
CA VAL A 390 6.47 11.02 23.31
C VAL A 390 5.54 9.86 23.70
N ARG A 391 4.24 10.04 23.49
CA ARG A 391 3.24 8.99 23.65
C ARG A 391 2.70 8.59 22.29
N PHE A 392 2.51 7.30 22.08
CA PHE A 392 1.79 6.79 20.91
C PHE A 392 0.32 7.19 21.00
N GLU A 393 -0.21 7.81 19.95
CA GLU A 393 -1.55 8.43 19.93
C GLU A 393 -2.54 7.66 19.07
N ASP A 394 -2.13 7.16 17.90
CA ASP A 394 -3.06 6.62 16.91
C ASP A 394 -2.40 5.92 15.72
N VAL A 395 -3.25 5.19 15.01
CA VAL A 395 -3.00 4.66 13.67
C VAL A 395 -3.92 5.37 12.68
N ILE A 396 -3.42 5.69 11.48
CA ILE A 396 -4.28 6.19 10.39
C ILE A 396 -4.22 5.23 9.20
N MET A 397 -5.38 4.70 8.85
CA MET A 397 -5.61 3.90 7.67
C MET A 397 -6.01 4.79 6.51
N CYS A 398 -5.24 4.78 5.42
CA CYS A 398 -5.39 5.71 4.31
C CYS A 398 -5.74 5.02 2.98
N ASP A 399 -5.83 3.69 2.97
CA ASP A 399 -6.37 2.98 1.81
C ASP A 399 -7.89 3.19 1.73
N THR A 400 -8.29 3.97 0.74
CA THR A 400 -9.69 4.25 0.40
C THR A 400 -10.05 3.66 -0.96
N SER A 401 -9.36 2.61 -1.39
CA SER A 401 -9.86 1.74 -2.43
C SER A 401 -11.27 1.28 -2.02
N TYR A 402 -12.25 1.21 -2.91
CA TYR A 402 -13.65 0.94 -2.53
C TYR A 402 -14.39 2.08 -1.79
N SER A 403 -13.95 3.34 -1.92
CA SER A 403 -14.65 4.51 -1.37
C SER A 403 -16.06 4.71 -1.92
N ASP A 404 -16.36 4.24 -3.13
CA ASP A 404 -17.73 4.15 -3.67
C ASP A 404 -17.89 2.89 -4.51
N ALA A 405 -18.34 1.80 -3.87
CA ALA A 405 -18.57 0.51 -4.54
C ALA A 405 -19.65 0.53 -5.65
N ARG A 406 -20.39 1.64 -5.81
CA ARG A 406 -21.36 1.81 -6.91
C ARG A 406 -20.69 2.38 -8.16
N ALA A 407 -19.53 3.01 -8.01
CA ALA A 407 -18.78 3.55 -9.14
C ALA A 407 -18.10 2.39 -9.92
N PRO A 408 -17.94 2.51 -11.26
CA PRO A 408 -17.31 1.46 -12.07
C PRO A 408 -15.88 1.10 -11.65
N ASP A 409 -15.16 2.04 -11.02
CA ASP A 409 -13.81 1.88 -10.51
C ASP A 409 -13.76 1.60 -8.99
N ASN A 410 -14.93 1.45 -8.36
CA ASN A 410 -15.15 1.37 -6.92
C ASN A 410 -14.71 2.60 -6.10
N ARG A 411 -14.35 3.74 -6.73
CA ARG A 411 -13.86 4.92 -5.99
C ARG A 411 -14.73 6.15 -6.14
N GLY A 412 -15.29 6.37 -7.32
CA GLY A 412 -16.11 7.56 -7.59
C GLY A 412 -15.32 8.85 -7.43
N SER A 413 -15.96 9.91 -6.93
CA SER A 413 -15.31 11.21 -6.67
C SER A 413 -14.57 11.27 -5.33
N ALA A 414 -14.81 10.32 -4.43
CA ALA A 414 -14.28 10.36 -3.08
C ALA A 414 -12.73 10.33 -3.08
N ALA A 415 -12.13 11.29 -2.40
CA ALA A 415 -10.69 11.40 -2.27
C ALA A 415 -10.34 12.23 -1.05
N SER A 416 -9.20 11.95 -0.41
CA SER A 416 -8.69 12.72 0.72
C SER A 416 -7.20 12.98 0.58
N GLU A 417 -6.78 14.19 0.92
CA GLU A 417 -5.39 14.52 1.22
C GLU A 417 -5.11 14.26 2.71
N VAL A 418 -3.99 13.61 3.00
CA VAL A 418 -3.40 13.54 4.35
C VAL A 418 -2.04 14.22 4.32
N VAL A 419 -1.88 15.27 5.11
CA VAL A 419 -0.61 16.02 5.25
C VAL A 419 -0.11 15.97 6.68
N ILE A 420 1.18 15.67 6.83
CA ILE A 420 1.89 15.70 8.10
C ILE A 420 2.76 16.97 8.14
N GLU A 421 2.49 17.87 9.09
CA GLU A 421 3.30 19.05 9.33
C GLU A 421 4.61 18.68 10.05
N PRO A 422 5.68 19.52 9.95
CA PRO A 422 6.90 19.37 10.74
C PRO A 422 6.69 19.19 12.25
N SER A 423 5.62 19.79 12.78
CA SER A 423 5.22 19.65 14.19
C SER A 423 4.69 18.26 14.55
N GLY A 424 4.44 17.39 13.56
CA GLY A 424 3.72 16.14 13.72
C GLY A 424 2.19 16.29 13.64
N ARG A 425 1.65 17.51 13.46
CA ARG A 425 0.21 17.74 13.26
C ARG A 425 -0.25 17.17 11.93
N ILE A 426 -1.46 16.62 11.92
CA ILE A 426 -1.94 15.84 10.79
C ILE A 426 -3.25 16.42 10.28
N LEU A 427 -3.17 16.98 9.09
CA LEU A 427 -4.28 17.62 8.40
C LEU A 427 -4.92 16.59 7.46
N VAL A 428 -6.22 16.38 7.60
CA VAL A 428 -7.00 15.58 6.67
C VAL A 428 -8.03 16.49 6.02
N ASN A 429 -8.05 16.52 4.69
CA ASN A 429 -9.01 17.29 3.91
C ASN A 429 -9.51 16.43 2.75
N GLY A 430 -10.79 16.45 2.44
CA GLY A 430 -11.31 15.60 1.37
C GLY A 430 -12.74 15.89 0.95
N GLU A 431 -13.18 15.11 -0.02
CA GLU A 431 -14.55 15.01 -0.51
C GLU A 431 -14.99 13.54 -0.39
N LEU A 432 -16.22 13.34 0.09
CA LEU A 432 -16.87 12.04 0.19
C LEU A 432 -17.59 11.69 -1.12
N GLU A 433 -18.08 10.47 -1.24
CA GLU A 433 -18.78 9.96 -2.42
C GLU A 433 -20.11 10.68 -2.72
N ASP A 434 -20.66 11.38 -1.74
CA ASP A 434 -21.87 12.19 -1.86
C ASP A 434 -21.60 13.69 -2.09
N GLY A 435 -20.33 14.07 -2.28
CA GLY A 435 -19.88 15.44 -2.50
C GLY A 435 -19.70 16.27 -1.24
N ARG A 436 -20.01 15.76 -0.04
CA ARG A 436 -19.74 16.48 1.21
C ARG A 436 -18.25 16.55 1.47
N ARG A 437 -17.81 17.66 2.05
CA ARG A 437 -16.39 17.90 2.36
C ARG A 437 -16.07 17.52 3.80
N ILE A 438 -14.87 17.00 4.02
CA ILE A 438 -14.30 16.74 5.34
C ILE A 438 -13.05 17.57 5.56
N SER A 439 -12.85 18.03 6.79
CA SER A 439 -11.63 18.75 7.19
C SER A 439 -11.44 18.68 8.69
N TYR A 440 -10.28 18.20 9.13
CA TYR A 440 -9.93 18.13 10.55
C TYR A 440 -8.42 17.99 10.77
N VAL A 441 -7.99 18.32 11.99
CA VAL A 441 -6.66 17.99 12.51
C VAL A 441 -6.81 16.77 13.41
N ALA A 442 -6.21 15.64 13.03
CA ALA A 442 -6.48 14.35 13.67
C ALA A 442 -6.19 14.33 15.18
N GLN A 443 -5.23 15.13 15.66
CA GLN A 443 -4.90 15.24 17.08
C GLN A 443 -5.82 16.19 17.87
N GLU A 444 -6.38 17.20 17.21
CA GLU A 444 -7.12 18.28 17.87
C GLU A 444 -8.63 18.02 17.87
N ASP A 445 -9.12 17.19 16.94
CA ASP A 445 -10.53 16.82 16.92
C ASP A 445 -10.88 15.89 18.09
N PRO A 446 -11.84 16.26 18.95
CA PRO A 446 -12.14 15.49 20.16
C PRO A 446 -12.89 14.19 19.88
N TRP A 447 -13.48 14.02 18.70
CA TRP A 447 -14.37 12.90 18.37
C TRP A 447 -13.75 11.94 17.36
N VAL A 448 -13.05 12.43 16.33
CA VAL A 448 -12.52 11.60 15.24
C VAL A 448 -11.63 10.46 15.78
N GLY A 449 -11.94 9.24 15.33
CA GLY A 449 -11.21 8.02 15.66
C GLY A 449 -11.58 7.39 17.00
N ARG A 450 -12.63 7.87 17.67
CA ARG A 450 -13.15 7.30 18.93
C ARG A 450 -14.32 6.36 18.69
N TRP A 451 -14.40 5.35 19.55
CA TRP A 451 -15.54 4.45 19.64
C TRP A 451 -16.67 5.06 20.44
N LEU A 452 -17.89 4.88 19.96
CA LEU A 452 -19.13 5.30 20.61
C LEU A 452 -19.78 4.13 21.36
N ASN A 453 -20.56 4.42 22.40
CA ASN A 453 -21.22 3.40 23.22
C ASN A 453 -22.23 2.55 22.43
N ASP A 454 -22.80 3.07 21.35
CA ASP A 454 -23.72 2.36 20.46
C ASP A 454 -23.02 1.39 19.47
N GLY A 455 -21.68 1.33 19.51
CA GLY A 455 -20.87 0.46 18.67
C GLY A 455 -20.45 1.06 17.33
N ASN A 456 -20.83 2.31 17.02
CA ASN A 456 -20.27 3.05 15.90
C ASN A 456 -18.90 3.66 16.25
N MET A 457 -18.15 4.08 15.23
CA MET A 457 -16.91 4.83 15.38
C MET A 457 -16.98 6.13 14.58
N VAL A 458 -16.40 7.21 15.11
CA VAL A 458 -16.38 8.51 14.43
C VAL A 458 -15.28 8.52 13.37
N LYS A 459 -15.64 8.69 12.10
CA LYS A 459 -14.72 8.64 10.95
C LYS A 459 -14.09 9.98 10.63
N ALA A 460 -14.92 11.02 10.49
CA ALA A 460 -14.48 12.31 9.98
C ALA A 460 -15.40 13.44 10.44
N ARG A 461 -14.84 14.64 10.58
CA ARG A 461 -15.60 15.88 10.74
C ARG A 461 -15.99 16.43 9.37
N VAL A 462 -17.27 16.77 9.21
CA VAL A 462 -17.82 17.33 7.98
C VAL A 462 -17.75 18.86 8.02
N VAL A 463 -17.46 19.47 6.87
CA VAL A 463 -17.48 20.92 6.68
C VAL A 463 -18.88 21.32 6.19
N ASN A 464 -19.59 22.12 6.98
CA ASN A 464 -20.86 22.71 6.57
C ASN A 464 -20.58 24.03 5.82
N GLU A 465 -20.90 24.11 4.52
CA GLU A 465 -20.66 25.30 3.70
C GLU A 465 -21.73 26.40 3.89
N ASP A 466 -22.88 26.06 4.47
CA ASP A 466 -23.95 27.02 4.77
C ASP A 466 -23.65 27.76 6.09
N SER A 467 -23.02 28.92 5.96
CA SER A 467 -22.59 29.83 7.03
C SER A 467 -23.72 30.54 7.78
N SER A 468 -24.82 29.85 8.11
CA SER A 468 -25.96 30.40 8.86
C SER A 468 -26.21 29.75 10.22
N GLY A 469 -25.23 29.01 10.75
CA GLY A 469 -25.19 28.66 12.18
C GLY A 469 -25.69 27.27 12.56
N GLU A 470 -25.58 26.26 11.70
CA GLU A 470 -25.94 24.88 12.06
C GLU A 470 -24.77 24.00 12.49
N GLU A 471 -25.11 23.13 13.44
CA GLU A 471 -24.28 22.26 14.27
C GLU A 471 -23.19 21.51 13.48
N VAL A 472 -21.96 21.52 13.99
CA VAL A 472 -20.86 20.70 13.47
C VAL A 472 -21.34 19.24 13.41
N SER A 473 -21.21 18.62 12.24
CA SER A 473 -21.60 17.23 12.02
C SER A 473 -20.39 16.33 11.79
N TYR A 474 -20.57 15.07 12.16
CA TYR A 474 -19.57 14.02 12.08
C TYR A 474 -20.11 12.84 11.30
N LEU A 475 -19.29 12.31 10.39
CA LEU A 475 -19.52 11.01 9.77
C LEU A 475 -19.14 9.94 10.79
N VAL A 476 -20.08 9.06 11.13
CA VAL A 476 -19.85 7.85 11.91
C VAL A 476 -20.11 6.63 11.06
N PHE A 477 -19.47 5.52 11.41
CA PHE A 477 -19.61 4.28 10.65
C PHE A 477 -19.58 3.03 11.53
N ARG A 478 -20.05 1.95 10.92
CA ARG A 478 -19.90 0.58 11.41
C ARG A 478 -19.62 -0.35 10.24
N VAL A 479 -18.83 -1.38 10.50
CA VAL A 479 -18.51 -2.45 9.56
C VAL A 479 -19.01 -3.77 10.12
N GLU A 480 -19.67 -4.54 9.27
CA GLU A 480 -20.15 -5.88 9.59
C GLU A 480 -19.68 -6.87 8.53
N ASN A 481 -19.50 -8.13 8.94
CA ASN A 481 -19.08 -9.24 8.08
C ASN A 481 -17.75 -9.00 7.32
N GLY A 482 -16.90 -8.07 7.79
CA GLY A 482 -15.61 -7.73 7.20
C GLY A 482 -15.65 -6.69 6.09
N TYR A 483 -16.83 -6.40 5.49
CA TYR A 483 -16.91 -5.57 4.29
C TYR A 483 -18.23 -4.80 4.09
N SER A 484 -19.24 -4.96 4.96
CA SER A 484 -20.48 -4.16 4.87
C SER A 484 -20.38 -2.90 5.70
N TYR A 485 -20.24 -1.76 5.04
CA TYR A 485 -20.14 -0.45 5.67
C TYR A 485 -21.53 0.20 5.80
N THR A 486 -21.83 0.72 6.98
CA THR A 486 -22.97 1.61 7.23
C THR A 486 -22.44 2.96 7.69
N TYR A 487 -22.97 4.04 7.13
CA TYR A 487 -22.58 5.42 7.43
C TYR A 487 -23.77 6.22 7.94
N HIS A 488 -23.55 7.05 8.95
CA HIS A 488 -24.52 8.01 9.47
C HIS A 488 -23.85 9.35 9.77
N TYR A 489 -24.64 10.42 9.73
CA TYR A 489 -24.19 11.73 10.19
C TYR A 489 -24.75 11.97 11.59
N ARG A 490 -23.90 12.49 12.48
CA ARG A 490 -24.28 12.83 13.85
C ARG A 490 -23.86 14.25 14.19
N THR A 491 -24.69 14.97 14.93
CA THR A 491 -24.33 16.27 15.49
C THR A 491 -23.53 16.11 16.78
N ILE A 492 -22.89 17.19 17.25
CA ILE A 492 -22.19 17.18 18.55
C ILE A 492 -23.14 16.81 19.71
N ALA A 493 -24.39 17.30 19.70
CA ALA A 493 -25.36 16.95 20.73
C ALA A 493 -25.62 15.44 20.78
N GLU A 494 -25.84 14.80 19.63
CA GLU A 494 -26.04 13.35 19.54
C GLU A 494 -24.80 12.57 20.01
N LEU A 495 -23.59 13.01 19.60
CA LEU A 495 -22.35 12.35 20.04
C LEU A 495 -22.16 12.43 21.57
N ARG A 496 -22.53 13.56 22.19
CA ARG A 496 -22.49 13.73 23.65
C ARG A 496 -23.51 12.86 24.37
N GLU A 497 -24.69 12.69 23.79
CA GLU A 497 -25.74 11.82 24.34
C GLU A 497 -25.33 10.35 24.29
N ILE A 498 -24.74 9.90 23.16
CA ILE A 498 -24.26 8.53 23.00
C ILE A 498 -23.05 8.27 23.91
N GLY A 499 -22.10 9.21 23.96
CA GLY A 499 -20.84 9.08 24.70
C GLY A 499 -19.82 8.16 24.03
N THR A 500 -18.57 8.25 24.49
CA THR A 500 -17.44 7.43 24.00
C THR A 500 -17.24 6.20 24.89
N LYS A 501 -16.71 5.11 24.31
CA LYS A 501 -16.31 3.90 25.06
C LYS A 501 -15.00 4.07 25.83
N ASP A 502 -14.19 5.05 25.40
CA ASP A 502 -12.85 5.33 25.96
C ASP A 502 -12.91 6.10 27.28
#